data_AF-A0A504YCF8-F1
#
_entry.id   AF-A0A504YCF8-F1
#
_cell.length_a   1.000
_cell.length_b   1.000
_cell.length_c   1.000
_cell.angle_alpha   90.00
_cell.angle_beta   90.00
_cell.angle_gamma   90.00
#
_symmetry.space_group_name_H-M   'P 1'
#
loop_
_entity.id
_entity.type
_entity.pdbx_description
1 polymer ?
#
loop_
_entity_poly.entity_id
_entity_poly.type
_entity_poly.pdbx_seq_one_letter_code
_entity_poly.pdbx_strand_id
1 'polypeptide(L)'
;MALFARTVARLASVVAQYAQTETGQARLQTLEHARLLSAEYSRWADLLFDPEILDQLHWSNEAGRYADYGLHTDAVHLQMPARPTEPRSSPENEEEPKPIRITDKPATLKLVTSSSGYLSLFPLLLRILPPNSPRLDRILSELESDDIWTEHGLRSLSRSSPLYMKSNTKDDPPYWRGAIWINMNYLAVRSLRYYSANARTPTDVASRAQKLAVRLSRNLARTVLGELERTGYLWEQYDDNTGRGQRVHPFSGWTSLVALTVSSDAY
;
A
#
# COMPACT_ATOMS: atom_id res chain seq x y z
N MET A 1 5.47 11.69 1.01
CA MET A 1 6.25 12.92 0.71
C MET A 1 6.66 13.05 -0.75
N ALA A 2 7.32 12.05 -1.35
CA ALA A 2 7.75 12.11 -2.76
C ALA A 2 6.62 12.57 -3.71
N LEU A 3 5.49 11.85 -3.72
CA LEU A 3 4.32 12.21 -4.52
C LEU A 3 3.80 13.64 -4.28
N PHE A 4 3.78 14.08 -3.01
CA PHE A 4 3.33 15.42 -2.66
C PHE A 4 4.25 16.47 -3.30
N ALA A 5 5.57 16.35 -3.11
CA ALA A 5 6.53 17.28 -3.68
C ALA A 5 6.42 17.36 -5.22
N ARG A 6 6.36 16.21 -5.91
CA ARG A 6 6.16 16.17 -7.37
C ARG A 6 4.84 16.81 -7.81
N THR A 7 3.77 16.63 -7.03
CA THR A 7 2.45 17.16 -7.37
C THR A 7 2.41 18.68 -7.20
N VAL A 8 2.94 19.18 -6.08
CA VAL A 8 3.02 20.64 -5.82
C VAL A 8 3.94 21.31 -6.83
N ALA A 9 5.10 20.73 -7.13
CA ALA A 9 6.01 21.25 -8.15
C ALA A 9 5.32 21.41 -9.51
N ARG A 10 4.58 20.38 -9.96
CA ARG A 10 3.84 20.41 -11.23
C ARG A 10 2.70 21.41 -11.21
N LEU A 11 1.92 21.46 -10.14
CA LEU A 11 0.82 22.41 -10.02
C LEU A 11 1.33 23.85 -10.04
N ALA A 12 2.40 24.15 -9.28
CA ALA A 12 3.04 25.45 -9.26
C ALA A 12 3.61 25.82 -10.65
N SER A 13 4.19 24.86 -11.37
CA SER A 13 4.65 25.07 -12.75
C SER A 13 3.50 25.44 -13.69
N VAL A 14 2.35 24.74 -13.61
CA VAL A 14 1.16 25.05 -14.42
C VAL A 14 0.61 26.43 -14.07
N VAL A 15 0.52 26.78 -12.79
CA VAL A 15 0.12 28.13 -12.34
C VAL A 15 1.06 29.19 -12.89
N ALA A 16 2.38 28.95 -12.88
CA ALA A 16 3.36 29.87 -13.43
C ALA A 16 3.27 30.00 -14.96
N GLN A 17 2.87 28.95 -15.69
CA GLN A 17 2.62 29.01 -17.13
C GLN A 17 1.36 29.81 -17.46
N TYR A 18 0.27 29.57 -16.73
CA TYR A 18 -0.98 30.32 -16.91
C TYR A 18 -0.83 31.80 -16.53
N ALA A 19 -0.17 32.08 -15.40
CA ALA A 19 0.16 33.44 -15.01
C ALA A 19 1.14 34.11 -15.99
N GLN A 20 1.70 33.44 -17.00
CA GLN A 20 2.49 34.10 -18.05
C GLN A 20 1.64 34.72 -19.17
N THR A 21 0.40 34.27 -19.33
CA THR A 21 -0.48 34.67 -20.45
C THR A 21 -1.44 35.82 -20.11
N GLU A 22 -1.56 36.20 -18.84
CA GLU A 22 -2.50 37.25 -18.38
C GLU A 22 -1.88 38.66 -18.35
N THR A 23 -2.65 39.71 -18.08
CA THR A 23 -2.15 41.11 -17.92
C THR A 23 -2.51 41.67 -16.54
N GLY A 24 -1.66 42.54 -15.96
CA GLY A 24 -1.89 43.21 -14.67
C GLY A 24 -0.79 43.01 -13.61
N GLN A 25 -0.79 43.78 -12.51
CA GLN A 25 0.24 43.75 -11.46
C GLN A 25 0.12 42.58 -10.48
N ALA A 26 -1.09 42.18 -10.09
CA ALA A 26 -1.31 41.02 -9.19
C ALA A 26 -0.79 39.69 -9.77
N ARG A 27 -0.69 39.63 -11.10
CA ARG A 27 -0.06 38.54 -11.86
C ARG A 27 1.42 38.38 -11.53
N LEU A 28 2.19 39.47 -11.42
CA LEU A 28 3.64 39.40 -11.25
C LEU A 28 4.02 38.72 -9.93
N GLN A 29 3.31 39.05 -8.85
CA GLN A 29 3.47 38.40 -7.54
C GLN A 29 3.09 36.92 -7.59
N THR A 30 1.96 36.60 -8.22
CA THR A 30 1.51 35.20 -8.38
C THR A 30 2.52 34.38 -9.19
N LEU A 31 3.04 34.95 -10.27
CA LEU A 31 4.04 34.31 -11.13
C LEU A 31 5.35 34.05 -10.37
N GLU A 32 5.82 35.02 -9.60
CA GLU A 32 7.03 34.88 -8.78
C GLU A 32 6.86 33.79 -7.72
N HIS A 33 5.78 33.84 -6.92
CA HIS A 33 5.50 32.82 -5.91
C HIS A 33 5.36 31.41 -6.52
N ALA A 34 4.65 31.29 -7.65
CA ALA A 34 4.48 30.00 -8.32
C ALA A 34 5.82 29.45 -8.83
N ARG A 35 6.72 30.30 -9.34
CA ARG A 35 8.08 29.88 -9.75
C ARG A 35 8.93 29.43 -8.57
N LEU A 36 8.89 30.16 -7.45
CA LEU A 36 9.62 29.79 -6.24
C LEU A 36 9.15 28.44 -5.69
N LEU A 37 7.84 28.25 -5.55
CA LEU A 37 7.25 26.98 -5.12
C LEU A 37 7.58 25.84 -6.07
N SER A 38 7.49 26.09 -7.39
CA SER A 38 7.86 25.09 -8.40
C SER A 38 9.31 24.66 -8.25
N ALA A 39 10.24 25.62 -8.07
CA ALA A 39 11.66 25.31 -7.91
C ALA A 39 11.96 24.58 -6.61
N GLU A 40 11.37 25.01 -5.48
CA GLU A 40 11.58 24.39 -4.18
C GLU A 40 11.08 22.95 -4.14
N TYR A 41 9.83 22.72 -4.55
CA TYR A 41 9.25 21.38 -4.53
C TYR A 41 9.82 20.48 -5.63
N SER A 42 10.40 21.03 -6.70
CA SER A 42 11.18 20.23 -7.66
C SER A 42 12.43 19.65 -7.01
N ARG A 43 13.19 20.45 -6.25
CA ARG A 43 14.35 19.94 -5.50
C ARG A 43 13.97 18.85 -4.50
N TRP A 44 12.87 19.03 -3.78
CA TRP A 44 12.35 17.98 -2.89
C TRP A 44 11.90 16.74 -3.65
N ALA A 45 11.28 16.90 -4.81
CA ALA A 45 10.91 15.77 -5.65
C ALA A 45 12.15 15.02 -6.15
N ASP A 46 13.16 15.72 -6.65
CA ASP A 46 14.41 15.13 -7.13
C ASP A 46 15.08 14.29 -6.04
N LEU A 47 15.20 14.83 -4.82
CA LEU A 47 15.75 14.10 -3.67
C LEU A 47 14.92 12.87 -3.29
N LEU A 48 13.60 13.01 -3.22
CA LEU A 48 12.70 11.94 -2.73
C LEU A 48 12.36 10.87 -3.78
N PHE A 49 12.64 11.13 -5.06
CA PHE A 49 12.54 10.16 -6.15
C PHE A 49 13.90 9.56 -6.54
N ASP A 50 14.99 9.97 -5.89
CA ASP A 50 16.30 9.38 -6.11
C ASP A 50 16.29 7.88 -5.75
N PRO A 51 16.47 6.98 -6.74
CA PRO A 51 16.41 5.56 -6.50
C PRO A 51 17.60 5.06 -5.67
N GLU A 52 18.75 5.72 -5.69
CA GLU A 52 19.92 5.31 -4.92
C GLU A 52 19.70 5.58 -3.43
N ILE A 53 19.13 6.75 -3.10
CA ILE A 53 18.76 7.09 -1.72
C ILE A 53 17.65 6.15 -1.22
N LEU A 54 16.64 5.88 -2.05
CA LEU A 54 15.57 4.96 -1.70
C LEU A 54 16.11 3.55 -1.42
N ASP A 55 16.99 3.03 -2.28
CA ASP A 55 17.61 1.72 -2.11
C ASP A 55 18.49 1.70 -0.86
N GLN A 56 19.32 2.73 -0.63
CA GLN A 56 20.17 2.83 0.54
C GLN A 56 19.38 2.76 1.86
N LEU A 57 18.22 3.43 1.92
CA LEU A 57 17.46 3.56 3.15
C LEU A 57 16.48 2.40 3.40
N HIS A 58 15.93 1.81 2.33
CA HIS A 58 14.78 0.93 2.46
C HIS A 58 14.92 -0.42 1.77
N TRP A 59 15.89 -0.63 0.87
CA TRP A 59 16.02 -1.88 0.14
C TRP A 59 16.84 -2.92 0.92
N SER A 60 16.25 -4.09 1.18
CA SER A 60 16.97 -5.25 1.68
C SER A 60 17.46 -6.10 0.51
N ASN A 61 18.78 -6.22 0.34
CA ASN A 61 19.36 -7.13 -0.65
C ASN A 61 19.08 -8.61 -0.33
N GLU A 62 19.08 -8.98 0.95
CA GLU A 62 18.82 -10.34 1.40
C GLU A 62 17.37 -10.78 1.12
N ALA A 63 16.40 -9.94 1.47
CA ALA A 63 14.99 -10.26 1.23
C ALA A 63 14.52 -9.93 -0.20
N GLY A 64 15.25 -9.04 -0.89
CA GLY A 64 14.90 -8.53 -2.21
C GLY A 64 13.59 -7.74 -2.22
N ARG A 65 13.39 -6.87 -1.21
CA ARG A 65 12.18 -6.03 -1.05
C ARG A 65 12.49 -4.74 -0.31
N TYR A 66 11.60 -3.76 -0.44
CA TYR A 66 11.59 -2.58 0.42
C TYR A 66 10.94 -2.87 1.78
N ALA A 67 11.49 -2.27 2.83
CA ALA A 67 11.00 -2.44 4.19
C ALA A 67 11.18 -1.16 5.02
N ASP A 68 10.38 -1.06 6.08
CA ASP A 68 10.61 -0.08 7.13
C ASP A 68 11.86 -0.45 7.94
N TYR A 69 12.49 0.55 8.56
CA TYR A 69 13.64 0.36 9.45
C TYR A 69 13.26 0.74 10.88
N GLY A 70 13.67 -0.07 11.85
CA GLY A 70 13.42 0.26 13.25
C GLY A 70 13.97 -0.77 14.22
N LEU A 71 13.78 -0.50 15.52
CA LEU A 71 14.11 -1.42 16.59
C LEU A 71 13.05 -2.53 16.63
N HIS A 72 13.37 -3.72 16.10
CA HIS A 72 12.37 -4.76 15.81
C HIS A 72 12.78 -6.15 16.27
N THR A 73 11.78 -6.95 16.67
CA THR A 73 11.86 -8.40 16.90
C THR A 73 10.53 -9.04 16.54
N ASP A 74 10.57 -10.15 15.80
CA ASP A 74 9.39 -10.95 15.47
C ASP A 74 9.02 -11.92 16.60
N ALA A 75 9.89 -12.05 17.61
CA ALA A 75 9.71 -12.95 18.75
C ALA A 75 8.81 -12.29 19.80
N VAL A 76 7.55 -12.03 19.41
CA VAL A 76 6.52 -11.45 20.25
C VAL A 76 5.23 -12.25 20.13
N HIS A 77 4.51 -12.40 21.23
CA HIS A 77 3.21 -13.07 21.24
C HIS A 77 2.30 -12.49 22.33
N LEU A 78 1.00 -12.77 22.22
CA LEU A 78 0.02 -12.41 23.23
C LEU A 78 -0.19 -13.57 24.19
N GLN A 79 -0.10 -13.31 25.49
CA GLN A 79 -0.27 -14.31 26.55
C GLN A 79 -1.29 -13.80 27.59
N MET A 80 -2.20 -14.67 28.03
CA MET A 80 -3.11 -14.36 29.14
C MET A 80 -2.33 -14.37 30.46
N PRO A 81 -2.50 -13.36 31.33
CA PRO A 81 -1.91 -13.36 32.66
C PRO A 81 -2.45 -14.53 33.48
N ALA A 82 -1.63 -15.06 34.39
CA ALA A 82 -2.05 -16.10 35.32
C ALA A 82 -3.23 -15.60 36.18
N ARG A 83 -4.23 -16.47 36.41
CA ARG A 83 -5.33 -16.15 37.33
C ARG A 83 -4.76 -16.00 38.76
N PRO A 84 -5.16 -14.98 39.51
CA PRO A 84 -4.81 -14.88 40.92
C PRO A 84 -5.31 -16.10 41.68
N THR A 85 -4.48 -16.64 42.58
CA THR A 85 -4.80 -17.80 43.43
C THR A 85 -5.63 -17.44 44.66
N GLU A 86 -5.77 -16.15 44.98
CA GLU A 86 -6.56 -15.69 46.13
C GLU A 86 -7.98 -15.28 45.72
N PRO A 87 -9.01 -15.65 46.52
CA PRO A 87 -10.39 -15.22 46.27
C PRO A 87 -10.50 -13.71 46.44
N ARG A 88 -10.79 -13.01 45.33
CA ARG A 88 -10.99 -11.56 45.34
C ARG A 88 -12.33 -11.20 45.96
N SER A 89 -12.34 -10.13 46.77
CA SER A 89 -13.43 -9.78 47.69
C SER A 89 -14.60 -9.01 47.07
N SER A 90 -14.59 -8.66 45.78
CA SER A 90 -15.69 -7.90 45.16
C SER A 90 -15.85 -8.20 43.65
N PRO A 91 -16.98 -8.78 43.20
CA PRO A 91 -17.22 -9.09 41.78
C PRO A 91 -17.65 -7.89 40.93
N GLU A 92 -18.01 -6.75 41.52
CA GLU A 92 -18.77 -5.70 40.82
C GLU A 92 -17.93 -4.70 39.99
N ASN A 93 -16.59 -4.79 40.01
CA ASN A 93 -15.71 -3.88 39.23
C ASN A 93 -14.47 -4.60 38.62
N GLU A 94 -14.53 -5.92 38.42
CA GLU A 94 -13.39 -6.63 37.83
C GLU A 94 -13.32 -6.40 36.30
N GLU A 95 -12.31 -5.65 35.86
CA GLU A 95 -11.95 -5.63 34.45
C GLU A 95 -11.57 -7.04 34.00
N GLU A 96 -12.17 -7.52 32.91
CA GLU A 96 -11.82 -8.81 32.32
C GLU A 96 -10.30 -8.87 32.04
N PRO A 97 -9.61 -9.97 32.40
CA PRO A 97 -8.19 -10.09 32.13
C PRO A 97 -7.92 -10.02 30.61
N LYS A 98 -7.01 -9.12 30.22
CA LYS A 98 -6.61 -8.92 28.82
C LYS A 98 -5.27 -9.59 28.54
N PRO A 99 -5.05 -10.14 27.33
CA PRO A 99 -3.76 -10.68 26.96
C PRO A 99 -2.69 -9.57 26.95
N ILE A 100 -1.51 -9.88 27.48
CA ILE A 100 -0.35 -9.00 27.48
C ILE A 100 0.63 -9.42 26.38
N ARG A 101 1.34 -8.45 25.80
CA ARG A 101 2.42 -8.72 24.85
C ARG A 101 3.66 -9.19 25.60
N ILE A 102 4.14 -10.38 25.26
CA ILE A 102 5.40 -10.93 25.70
C ILE A 102 6.43 -10.79 24.58
N THR A 103 7.69 -10.54 24.95
CA THR A 103 8.83 -10.43 24.04
C THR A 103 9.86 -11.48 24.41
N ASP A 104 10.03 -12.49 23.55
CA ASP A 104 10.86 -13.67 23.82
C ASP A 104 12.33 -13.44 23.45
N LYS A 105 12.61 -12.49 22.54
CA LYS A 105 13.97 -12.09 22.15
C LYS A 105 14.09 -10.58 22.07
N PRO A 106 15.23 -10.00 22.49
CA PRO A 106 15.44 -8.56 22.42
C PRO A 106 15.35 -8.05 20.98
N ALA A 107 14.86 -6.82 20.84
CA ALA A 107 14.78 -6.14 19.56
C ALA A 107 16.16 -5.61 19.13
N THR A 108 16.40 -5.59 17.82
CA THR A 108 17.60 -5.04 17.21
C THR A 108 17.22 -4.03 16.12
N LEU A 109 18.05 -3.02 15.89
CA LEU A 109 17.86 -2.13 14.75
C LEU A 109 18.06 -2.91 13.44
N LYS A 110 17.03 -3.00 12.62
CA LYS A 110 17.06 -3.71 11.33
C LYS A 110 15.93 -3.27 10.41
N LEU A 111 16.03 -3.64 9.13
CA LEU A 111 14.89 -3.61 8.21
C LEU A 111 13.87 -4.68 8.63
N VAL A 112 12.59 -4.31 8.66
CA VAL A 112 11.46 -5.18 9.03
C VAL A 112 10.97 -5.94 7.80
N THR A 113 11.73 -6.95 7.38
CA THR A 113 11.47 -7.70 6.14
C THR A 113 10.42 -8.81 6.27
N SER A 114 10.00 -9.14 7.50
CA SER A 114 8.98 -10.15 7.85
C SER A 114 7.54 -9.70 7.58
N SER A 115 7.32 -8.42 7.30
CA SER A 115 6.00 -7.81 7.08
C SER A 115 5.79 -7.40 5.62
N SER A 116 6.17 -8.26 4.68
CA SER A 116 5.89 -8.01 3.25
C SER A 116 4.38 -7.89 3.01
N GLY A 117 3.98 -6.91 2.22
CA GLY A 117 2.59 -6.54 2.02
C GLY A 117 2.50 -5.23 1.23
N TYR A 118 1.40 -4.51 1.40
CA TYR A 118 1.21 -3.25 0.67
C TYR A 118 2.36 -2.27 0.87
N LEU A 119 2.88 -2.11 2.10
CA LEU A 119 3.97 -1.16 2.39
C LEU A 119 5.24 -1.45 1.58
N SER A 120 5.67 -2.71 1.50
CA SER A 120 6.81 -3.12 0.67
C SER A 120 6.63 -2.80 -0.82
N LEU A 121 5.37 -2.67 -1.27
CA LEU A 121 5.03 -2.35 -2.65
C LEU A 121 4.86 -0.84 -2.91
N PHE A 122 4.88 0.05 -1.90
CA PHE A 122 4.63 1.50 -2.11
C PHE A 122 5.48 2.12 -3.23
N PRO A 123 6.80 1.81 -3.35
CA PRO A 123 7.60 2.33 -4.46
C PRO A 123 7.05 1.97 -5.85
N LEU A 124 6.47 0.77 -6.01
CA LEU A 124 5.76 0.34 -7.21
C LEU A 124 4.39 1.03 -7.32
N LEU A 125 3.55 0.93 -6.29
CA LEU A 125 2.16 1.42 -6.29
C LEU A 125 2.07 2.91 -6.61
N LEU A 126 3.01 3.69 -6.10
CA LEU A 126 3.07 5.14 -6.26
C LEU A 126 3.90 5.58 -7.48
N ARG A 127 4.44 4.62 -8.25
CA ARG A 127 5.29 4.86 -9.42
C ARG A 127 6.49 5.75 -9.07
N ILE A 128 7.14 5.40 -7.97
CA ILE A 128 8.39 6.02 -7.51
C ILE A 128 9.56 5.38 -8.23
N LEU A 129 9.52 4.06 -8.43
CA LEU A 129 10.58 3.35 -9.13
C LEU A 129 10.72 3.85 -10.58
N PRO A 130 11.95 4.16 -11.04
CA PRO A 130 12.23 4.37 -12.44
C PRO A 130 11.74 3.17 -13.28
N PRO A 131 11.18 3.39 -14.48
CA PRO A 131 10.69 2.30 -15.33
C PRO A 131 11.76 1.26 -15.72
N ASN A 132 13.03 1.67 -15.72
CA ASN A 132 14.22 0.84 -15.98
C ASN A 132 14.94 0.40 -14.69
N SER A 133 14.30 0.50 -13.53
CA SER A 133 14.91 0.07 -12.26
C SER A 133 15.23 -1.43 -12.28
N PRO A 134 16.44 -1.85 -11.86
CA PRO A 134 16.80 -3.26 -11.75
C PRO A 134 15.98 -4.01 -10.69
N ARG A 135 15.29 -3.28 -9.79
CA ARG A 135 14.45 -3.88 -8.75
C ARG A 135 13.05 -4.24 -9.23
N LEU A 136 12.62 -3.68 -10.37
CA LEU A 136 11.24 -3.79 -10.83
C LEU A 136 10.82 -5.24 -11.04
N ASP A 137 11.62 -6.04 -11.74
CA ASP A 137 11.27 -7.45 -12.00
C ASP A 137 11.20 -8.31 -10.72
N ARG A 138 12.11 -8.07 -9.77
CA ARG A 138 12.08 -8.75 -8.46
C ARG A 138 10.79 -8.43 -7.69
N ILE A 139 10.34 -7.18 -7.75
CA ILE A 139 9.11 -6.72 -7.09
C ILE A 139 7.87 -7.28 -7.81
N LEU A 140 7.86 -7.34 -9.15
CA LEU A 140 6.79 -8.03 -9.88
C LEU A 140 6.73 -9.51 -9.53
N SER A 141 7.89 -10.15 -9.29
CA SER A 141 7.97 -11.53 -8.81
C SER A 141 7.39 -11.72 -7.42
N GLU A 142 7.64 -10.79 -6.50
CA GLU A 142 7.02 -10.82 -5.18
C GLU A 142 5.51 -10.61 -5.25
N LEU A 143 5.06 -9.67 -6.08
CA LEU A 143 3.64 -9.39 -6.26
C LEU A 143 2.87 -10.59 -6.81
N GLU A 144 3.51 -11.41 -7.66
CA GLU A 144 2.93 -12.63 -8.24
C GLU A 144 2.98 -13.86 -7.30
N SER A 145 3.73 -13.79 -6.19
CA SER A 145 3.82 -14.91 -5.25
C SER A 145 2.47 -15.26 -4.62
N ASP A 146 2.25 -16.54 -4.33
CA ASP A 146 1.03 -17.03 -3.65
C ASP A 146 0.84 -16.45 -2.24
N ASP A 147 1.88 -15.80 -1.71
CA ASP A 147 1.90 -15.09 -0.44
C ASP A 147 1.14 -13.75 -0.53
N ILE A 148 1.24 -13.04 -1.65
CA ILE A 148 0.60 -11.74 -1.89
C ILE A 148 -0.59 -11.86 -2.84
N TRP A 149 -0.44 -12.61 -3.92
CA TRP A 149 -1.44 -12.76 -4.97
C TRP A 149 -2.55 -13.74 -4.57
N THR A 150 -3.79 -13.41 -4.91
CA THR A 150 -4.95 -14.30 -4.75
C THR A 150 -5.86 -14.25 -5.98
N GLU A 151 -6.84 -15.15 -6.05
CA GLU A 151 -7.91 -15.09 -7.06
C GLU A 151 -8.86 -13.89 -6.87
N HIS A 152 -8.76 -13.19 -5.73
CA HIS A 152 -9.63 -12.10 -5.33
C HIS A 152 -8.97 -10.71 -5.37
N GLY A 153 -7.64 -10.65 -5.47
CA GLY A 153 -6.83 -9.44 -5.37
C GLY A 153 -5.52 -9.65 -4.62
N LEU A 154 -4.77 -8.58 -4.37
CA LEU A 154 -3.54 -8.60 -3.58
C LEU A 154 -3.87 -8.49 -2.09
N ARG A 155 -3.28 -9.37 -1.27
CA ARG A 155 -3.37 -9.31 0.21
C ARG A 155 -2.70 -8.06 0.74
N SER A 156 -3.25 -7.51 1.83
CA SER A 156 -2.60 -6.39 2.53
C SER A 156 -1.29 -6.78 3.20
N LEU A 157 -1.14 -8.05 3.59
CA LEU A 157 0.03 -8.62 4.23
C LEU A 157 0.21 -10.06 3.75
N SER A 158 1.47 -10.43 3.51
CA SER A 158 1.87 -11.77 3.09
C SER A 158 1.33 -12.84 4.02
N ARG A 159 0.87 -13.96 3.45
CA ARG A 159 0.46 -15.16 4.19
C ARG A 159 1.60 -15.72 5.06
N SER A 160 2.85 -15.60 4.61
CA SER A 160 4.04 -16.02 5.38
C SER A 160 4.45 -15.06 6.50
N SER A 161 3.81 -13.89 6.62
CA SER A 161 4.11 -12.96 7.71
C SER A 161 3.68 -13.56 9.07
N PRO A 162 4.48 -13.38 10.14
CA PRO A 162 4.08 -13.83 11.49
C PRO A 162 2.81 -13.13 11.99
N LEU A 163 2.42 -12.00 11.38
CA LEU A 163 1.24 -11.21 11.72
C LEU A 163 0.02 -11.52 10.84
N TYR A 164 0.13 -12.40 9.84
CA TYR A 164 -1.01 -12.76 8.97
C TYR A 164 -2.19 -13.29 9.81
N MET A 165 -3.35 -12.66 9.64
CA MET A 165 -4.59 -12.93 10.38
C MET A 165 -4.47 -12.94 11.92
N LYS A 166 -3.42 -12.33 12.48
CA LYS A 166 -3.28 -12.16 13.93
C LYS A 166 -4.02 -10.91 14.39
N SER A 167 -4.83 -11.03 15.43
CA SER A 167 -5.42 -9.86 16.12
C SER A 167 -4.32 -9.03 16.79
N ASN A 168 -4.56 -7.72 16.94
CA ASN A 168 -3.64 -6.84 17.67
C ASN A 168 -3.86 -6.90 19.18
N THR A 169 -5.12 -7.01 19.58
CA THR A 169 -5.58 -7.26 20.95
C THR A 169 -6.73 -8.27 20.91
N LYS A 170 -7.40 -8.51 22.05
CA LYS A 170 -8.63 -9.31 22.09
C LYS A 170 -9.73 -8.72 21.19
N ASP A 171 -9.88 -7.40 21.23
CA ASP A 171 -11.00 -6.68 20.61
C ASP A 171 -10.64 -6.04 19.26
N ASP A 172 -9.36 -6.12 18.86
CA ASP A 172 -8.84 -5.59 17.60
C ASP A 172 -8.50 -6.73 16.61
N PRO A 173 -9.48 -7.25 15.85
CA PRO A 173 -9.25 -8.32 14.87
C PRO A 173 -8.33 -7.86 13.71
N PRO A 174 -7.70 -8.79 12.97
CA PRO A 174 -6.81 -8.46 11.86
C PRO A 174 -7.51 -7.59 10.81
N TYR A 175 -6.93 -6.43 10.54
CA TYR A 175 -7.51 -5.45 9.61
C TYR A 175 -6.70 -5.36 8.32
N TRP A 176 -5.53 -4.72 8.39
CA TRP A 176 -4.53 -4.70 7.31
C TRP A 176 -3.55 -5.89 7.39
N ARG A 177 -4.00 -7.03 7.92
CA ARG A 177 -3.18 -8.23 8.15
C ARG A 177 -3.58 -9.43 7.26
N GLY A 178 -4.04 -9.16 6.05
CA GLY A 178 -4.24 -10.17 5.00
C GLY A 178 -5.40 -9.86 4.05
N ALA A 179 -6.44 -9.17 4.53
CA ALA A 179 -7.61 -8.81 3.74
C ALA A 179 -7.25 -7.99 2.48
N ILE A 180 -8.16 -8.00 1.51
CA ILE A 180 -8.01 -7.35 0.21
C ILE A 180 -8.73 -6.01 0.23
N TRP A 181 -8.00 -4.95 -0.16
CA TRP A 181 -8.50 -3.58 -0.17
C TRP A 181 -8.44 -2.97 -1.56
N ILE A 182 -9.56 -2.43 -2.03
CA ILE A 182 -9.72 -1.99 -3.42
C ILE A 182 -8.92 -0.71 -3.71
N ASN A 183 -8.73 0.19 -2.75
CA ASN A 183 -7.86 1.36 -2.93
C ASN A 183 -6.42 0.97 -3.29
N MET A 184 -5.82 0.03 -2.56
CA MET A 184 -4.44 -0.41 -2.77
C MET A 184 -4.31 -1.23 -4.06
N ASN A 185 -5.29 -2.09 -4.31
CA ASN A 185 -5.36 -2.87 -5.54
C ASN A 185 -5.59 -2.01 -6.79
N TYR A 186 -6.36 -0.92 -6.68
CA TYR A 186 -6.49 0.08 -7.74
C TYR A 186 -5.13 0.71 -8.08
N LEU A 187 -4.36 1.12 -7.06
CA LEU A 187 -3.01 1.66 -7.28
C LEU A 187 -2.11 0.62 -7.95
N ALA A 188 -2.20 -0.66 -7.56
CA ALA A 188 -1.42 -1.74 -8.18
C ALA A 188 -1.75 -1.92 -9.65
N VAL A 189 -3.03 -2.00 -10.02
CA VAL A 189 -3.43 -2.09 -11.44
C VAL A 189 -2.94 -0.87 -12.22
N ARG A 190 -3.11 0.33 -11.65
CA ARG A 190 -2.68 1.57 -12.29
C ARG A 190 -1.16 1.63 -12.45
N SER A 191 -0.37 1.15 -11.50
CA SER A 191 1.09 1.12 -11.62
C SER A 191 1.53 0.08 -12.64
N LEU A 192 0.95 -1.12 -12.63
CA LEU A 192 1.26 -2.18 -13.60
C LEU A 192 1.00 -1.73 -15.04
N ARG A 193 -0.15 -1.07 -15.31
CA ARG A 193 -0.44 -0.46 -16.62
C ARG A 193 0.53 0.65 -17.00
N TYR A 194 1.02 1.42 -16.03
CA TYR A 194 2.03 2.45 -16.27
C TYR A 194 3.35 1.83 -16.70
N TYR A 195 3.83 0.80 -15.99
CA TYR A 195 5.09 0.14 -16.33
C TYR A 195 4.99 -0.69 -17.62
N SER A 196 3.83 -1.27 -17.93
CA SER A 196 3.66 -2.00 -19.19
C SER A 196 3.69 -1.10 -20.43
N ALA A 197 3.18 0.13 -20.33
CA ALA A 197 3.14 1.09 -21.43
C ALA A 197 4.36 2.02 -21.49
N ASN A 198 5.26 1.98 -20.51
CA ASN A 198 6.40 2.89 -20.48
C ASN A 198 7.52 2.40 -21.40
N ALA A 199 7.89 3.22 -22.39
CA ALA A 199 8.96 2.87 -23.34
C ALA A 199 10.33 2.61 -22.69
N ARG A 200 10.57 3.07 -21.45
CA ARG A 200 11.81 2.81 -20.71
C ARG A 200 11.78 1.49 -19.91
N THR A 201 10.63 0.82 -19.79
CA THR A 201 10.57 -0.47 -19.12
C THR A 201 11.09 -1.57 -20.04
N PRO A 202 12.00 -2.45 -19.57
CA PRO A 202 12.47 -3.59 -20.36
C PRO A 202 11.31 -4.42 -20.89
N THR A 203 11.40 -4.88 -22.13
CA THR A 203 10.27 -5.47 -22.88
C THR A 203 9.63 -6.68 -22.17
N ASP A 204 10.46 -7.54 -21.59
CA ASP A 204 10.04 -8.71 -20.81
C ASP A 204 9.31 -8.29 -19.52
N VAL A 205 9.85 -7.30 -18.79
CA VAL A 205 9.25 -6.74 -17.57
C VAL A 205 7.93 -6.02 -17.89
N ALA A 206 7.86 -5.27 -18.99
CA ALA A 206 6.65 -4.60 -19.46
C ALA A 206 5.56 -5.61 -19.82
N SER A 207 5.91 -6.68 -20.54
CA SER A 207 5.01 -7.79 -20.86
C SER A 207 4.47 -8.47 -19.61
N ARG A 208 5.32 -8.72 -18.61
CA ARG A 208 4.92 -9.26 -17.32
C ARG A 208 3.97 -8.33 -16.58
N ALA A 209 4.29 -7.03 -16.50
CA ALA A 209 3.43 -6.03 -15.89
C ALA A 209 2.05 -5.97 -16.56
N GLN A 210 1.99 -6.07 -17.90
CA GLN A 210 0.72 -6.11 -18.63
C GLN A 210 -0.13 -7.32 -18.25
N LYS A 211 0.47 -8.52 -18.22
CA LYS A 211 -0.22 -9.76 -17.83
C LYS A 211 -0.78 -9.66 -16.40
N LEU A 212 0.02 -9.14 -15.47
CA LEU A 212 -0.41 -8.92 -14.09
C LEU A 212 -1.53 -7.88 -14.01
N ALA A 213 -1.46 -6.77 -14.74
CA ALA A 213 -2.52 -5.75 -14.76
C ALA A 213 -3.87 -6.32 -15.22
N VAL A 214 -3.86 -7.11 -16.28
CA VAL A 214 -5.07 -7.75 -16.83
C VAL A 214 -5.63 -8.78 -15.86
N ARG A 215 -4.79 -9.67 -15.32
CA ARG A 215 -5.22 -10.69 -14.36
C ARG A 215 -5.78 -10.07 -13.09
N LEU A 216 -5.09 -9.08 -12.51
CA LEU A 216 -5.52 -8.42 -11.27
C LEU A 216 -6.85 -7.69 -11.47
N SER A 217 -7.00 -6.94 -12.57
CA SER A 217 -8.25 -6.25 -12.90
C SER A 217 -9.44 -7.21 -12.98
N ARG A 218 -9.26 -8.37 -13.62
CA ARG A 218 -10.31 -9.40 -13.75
C ARG A 218 -10.65 -10.04 -12.41
N ASN A 219 -9.66 -10.33 -11.57
CA ASN A 219 -9.86 -10.91 -10.25
C ASN A 219 -10.67 -9.97 -9.35
N LEU A 220 -10.31 -8.67 -9.34
CA LEU A 220 -11.01 -7.64 -8.58
C LEU A 220 -12.44 -7.44 -9.07
N ALA A 221 -12.65 -7.36 -10.39
CA ALA A 221 -13.97 -7.20 -10.97
C ALA A 221 -14.89 -8.37 -10.61
N ARG A 222 -14.41 -9.60 -10.79
CA ARG A 222 -15.17 -10.81 -10.45
C ARG A 222 -15.54 -10.85 -8.98
N THR A 223 -14.61 -10.51 -8.10
CA THR A 223 -14.81 -10.55 -6.65
C THR A 223 -15.81 -9.50 -6.19
N VAL A 224 -15.59 -8.24 -6.56
CA VAL A 224 -16.45 -7.13 -6.13
C VAL A 224 -17.84 -7.22 -6.76
N LEU A 225 -17.94 -7.51 -8.05
CA LEU A 225 -19.24 -7.59 -8.74
C LEU A 225 -20.00 -8.86 -8.35
N GLY A 226 -19.31 -9.99 -8.17
CA GLY A 226 -19.93 -11.21 -7.68
C GLY A 226 -20.47 -11.04 -6.26
N GLU A 227 -19.74 -10.34 -5.39
CA GLU A 227 -20.23 -10.07 -4.03
C GLU A 227 -21.36 -9.04 -4.02
N LEU A 228 -21.30 -8.03 -4.90
CA LEU A 228 -22.39 -7.09 -5.11
C LEU A 228 -23.67 -7.82 -5.58
N GLU A 229 -23.55 -8.74 -6.52
CA GLU A 229 -24.68 -9.56 -6.99
C GLU A 229 -25.22 -10.45 -5.87
N ARG A 230 -24.33 -11.08 -5.09
CA ARG A 230 -24.70 -12.00 -4.01
C ARG A 230 -25.38 -11.30 -2.82
N THR A 231 -24.93 -10.10 -2.44
CA THR A 231 -25.38 -9.43 -1.22
C THR A 231 -26.14 -8.13 -1.44
N GLY A 232 -26.13 -7.58 -2.65
CA GLY A 232 -26.68 -6.25 -2.95
C GLY A 232 -25.84 -5.08 -2.46
N TYR A 233 -24.59 -5.31 -1.99
CA TYR A 233 -23.76 -4.27 -1.38
C TYR A 233 -22.30 -4.32 -1.84
N LEU A 234 -21.66 -3.15 -1.84
CA LEU A 234 -20.21 -3.03 -1.83
C LEU A 234 -19.70 -3.07 -0.39
N TRP A 235 -18.54 -3.68 -0.18
CA TRP A 235 -17.93 -3.87 1.13
C TRP A 235 -16.60 -3.14 1.26
N GLU A 236 -16.22 -2.83 2.50
CA GLU A 236 -15.00 -2.09 2.84
C GLU A 236 -13.72 -2.84 2.44
N GLN A 237 -13.71 -4.14 2.72
CA GLN A 237 -12.63 -5.07 2.38
C GLN A 237 -13.20 -6.45 2.00
N TYR A 238 -12.35 -7.30 1.44
CA TYR A 238 -12.72 -8.65 1.01
C TYR A 238 -11.78 -9.70 1.63
N ASP A 239 -12.35 -10.84 1.98
CA ASP A 239 -11.61 -12.00 2.46
C ASP A 239 -10.65 -12.53 1.39
N ASP A 240 -9.41 -12.83 1.75
CA ASP A 240 -8.37 -13.21 0.79
C ASP A 240 -8.47 -14.65 0.31
N ASN A 241 -9.24 -15.50 1.00
CA ASN A 241 -9.41 -16.91 0.63
C ASN A 241 -10.75 -17.18 -0.05
N THR A 242 -11.79 -16.43 0.31
CA THR A 242 -13.17 -16.66 -0.16
C THR A 242 -13.72 -15.54 -1.04
N GLY A 243 -13.09 -14.37 -1.03
CA GLY A 243 -13.58 -13.19 -1.75
C GLY A 243 -14.84 -12.58 -1.15
N ARG A 244 -15.32 -13.06 0.00
CA ARG A 244 -16.50 -12.51 0.67
C ARG A 244 -16.23 -11.12 1.21
N GLY A 245 -17.20 -10.23 1.07
CA GLY A 245 -17.19 -8.91 1.66
C GLY A 245 -17.19 -8.97 3.18
N GLN A 246 -16.42 -8.09 3.81
CA GLN A 246 -16.27 -8.03 5.26
C GLN A 246 -16.43 -6.59 5.75
N ARG A 247 -16.78 -6.48 7.04
CA ARG A 247 -16.86 -5.21 7.80
C ARG A 247 -17.96 -4.28 7.29
N VAL A 248 -17.66 -2.99 7.11
CA VAL A 248 -18.69 -1.97 6.84
C VAL A 248 -19.31 -2.19 5.45
N HIS A 249 -20.64 -2.15 5.40
CA HIS A 249 -21.44 -2.10 4.18
C HIS A 249 -22.73 -1.27 4.44
N PRO A 250 -23.30 -0.59 3.43
CA PRO A 250 -22.73 -0.38 2.10
C PRO A 250 -21.47 0.49 2.17
N PHE A 251 -20.45 0.12 1.41
CA PHE A 251 -19.20 0.86 1.30
C PHE A 251 -18.92 1.24 -0.15
N SER A 252 -19.66 2.21 -0.67
CA SER A 252 -19.38 2.84 -1.98
C SER A 252 -18.29 3.92 -1.89
N GLY A 253 -17.39 3.82 -0.91
CA GLY A 253 -16.18 4.64 -0.77
C GLY A 253 -15.13 4.24 -1.79
N TRP A 254 -13.91 3.93 -1.34
CA TRP A 254 -12.86 3.51 -2.28
C TRP A 254 -13.17 2.21 -3.03
N THR A 255 -14.13 1.40 -2.60
CA THR A 255 -14.53 0.18 -3.33
C THR A 255 -15.13 0.52 -4.69
N SER A 256 -15.72 1.71 -4.85
CA SER A 256 -16.19 2.24 -6.14
C SER A 256 -15.06 2.41 -7.18
N LEU A 257 -13.78 2.43 -6.76
CA LEU A 257 -12.63 2.45 -7.68
C LEU A 257 -12.59 1.21 -8.58
N VAL A 258 -13.32 0.13 -8.27
CA VAL A 258 -13.45 -1.03 -9.17
C VAL A 258 -13.92 -0.62 -10.57
N ALA A 259 -14.78 0.40 -10.69
CA ALA A 259 -15.22 0.92 -11.98
C ALA A 259 -14.05 1.46 -12.82
N LEU A 260 -13.11 2.15 -12.19
CA LEU A 260 -11.92 2.69 -12.84
C LEU A 260 -10.85 1.62 -13.13
N THR A 261 -10.90 0.50 -12.42
CA THR A 261 -10.03 -0.66 -12.66
C THR A 261 -10.47 -1.41 -13.92
N VAL A 262 -11.78 -1.63 -14.09
CA VAL A 262 -12.37 -2.37 -15.23
C VAL A 262 -12.36 -1.56 -16.52
N SER A 263 -12.57 -0.24 -16.44
CA SER A 263 -12.85 0.62 -17.60
C SER A 263 -11.70 0.85 -18.59
N SER A 264 -10.47 0.36 -18.34
CA SER A 264 -9.32 0.75 -19.19
C SER A 264 -8.89 -0.27 -20.25
N ASP A 265 -9.79 -1.19 -20.61
CA ASP A 265 -9.66 -2.02 -21.83
C ASP A 265 -10.60 -1.53 -22.95
N ALA A 266 -11.06 -0.27 -22.88
CA ALA A 266 -11.73 0.40 -24.00
C ALA A 266 -10.79 1.47 -24.59
N TYR A 267 -10.41 1.25 -25.85
CA TYR A 267 -9.60 2.07 -26.78
C TYR A 267 -8.10 1.76 -26.84
#